data_AF-A0A927A630-F1
#
_entry.id   AF-A0A927A630-F1
#
_cell.length_a   1.000
_cell.length_b   1.000
_cell.length_c   1.000
_cell.angle_alpha   90.00
_cell.angle_beta   90.00
_cell.angle_gamma   90.00
#
_symmetry.space_group_name_H-M   'P 1'
#
loop_
_entity.id
_entity.type
_entity.pdbx_description
1 polymer ?
#
loop_
_entity_poly.entity_id
_entity_poly.type
_entity_poly.pdbx_seq_one_letter_code
_entity_poly.pdbx_strand_id
1 'polypeptide(L)'
;MSKEDILSQISGEDWIKKGGLDIPDDIFEALDSPYDWLDGLKPISFSRDNLPTIDNILSFFPQAELGDIVKTSSIEMLRTSYGINKCFNSKTHKDLAEKANQLLSKSKARKKDVGIYNAAVQANNLFLNLGLVKEQSESYSGQMGEVSIYDRIKQSEAKNKDWLLEVLEETQEILGNAAEDAIAKIKRLIRKLTKFMKVPRPYESNSISGQYISLSSNFSPSAIIPVAAPGVVDVVGVVNAIASELLKTFILKAVAIPAALAEGLVSTVTSIVLKGLGASGTEAVRYIAGGILRGAKDLLPSVFNNTGMFAGAWAFLTSCAPYILAAAIIIILAIKMSQKVQVGNLVTLLATTGNDQDPDLVSARISGDSAERLKDLADLKTSLLEETGKDYANIYGFTFEKGDRKLCVDMTLPVLIPIKGEIAATLWANFSARFDFLTS
;
A
#
# COMPACT_ATOMS: atom_id res chain seq x y z
N MET A 1 9.87 -2.62 -21.46
CA MET A 1 10.62 -3.83 -21.00
C MET A 1 9.76 -5.01 -21.40
N SER A 2 10.27 -6.04 -22.10
CA SER A 2 9.34 -7.03 -22.67
C SER A 2 8.68 -7.87 -21.56
N LYS A 3 7.48 -8.42 -21.83
CA LYS A 3 6.79 -9.38 -20.95
C LYS A 3 7.71 -10.55 -20.58
N GLU A 4 8.56 -10.96 -21.52
CA GLU A 4 9.57 -12.02 -21.35
C GLU A 4 10.73 -11.60 -20.43
N ASP A 5 11.13 -10.33 -20.42
CA ASP A 5 12.16 -9.79 -19.51
C ASP A 5 11.67 -9.68 -18.06
N ILE A 6 10.41 -9.29 -17.85
CA ILE A 6 9.78 -9.27 -16.53
C ILE A 6 9.64 -10.69 -16.02
N LEU A 7 9.13 -11.60 -16.86
CA LEU A 7 9.07 -13.02 -16.56
C LEU A 7 10.47 -13.59 -16.31
N SER A 8 11.52 -13.08 -16.98
CA SER A 8 12.89 -13.56 -16.82
C SER A 8 13.56 -13.08 -15.53
N GLN A 9 13.37 -11.81 -15.15
CA GLN A 9 13.81 -11.23 -13.88
C GLN A 9 13.10 -11.85 -12.67
N ILE A 10 11.84 -12.25 -12.87
CA ILE A 10 11.12 -13.04 -11.89
C ILE A 10 11.57 -14.51 -11.95
N SER A 11 11.99 -15.02 -13.12
CA SER A 11 12.47 -16.40 -13.34
C SER A 11 13.88 -16.70 -12.82
N GLY A 12 14.63 -15.70 -12.33
CA GLY A 12 15.83 -15.95 -11.53
C GLY A 12 15.53 -16.83 -10.31
N GLU A 13 14.27 -16.86 -9.89
CA GLU A 13 13.66 -17.98 -9.22
C GLU A 13 12.65 -18.63 -10.19
N ASP A 14 12.83 -19.91 -10.50
CA ASP A 14 12.09 -20.76 -11.45
C ASP A 14 10.53 -20.78 -11.43
N TRP A 15 9.82 -19.92 -10.69
CA TRP A 15 8.44 -20.19 -10.23
C TRP A 15 7.30 -19.74 -11.15
N ILE A 16 7.44 -18.66 -11.95
CA ILE A 16 6.35 -18.21 -12.83
C ILE A 16 6.21 -19.12 -14.06
N LYS A 17 7.33 -19.59 -14.62
CA LYS A 17 7.32 -20.55 -15.74
C LYS A 17 7.01 -22.00 -15.31
N LYS A 18 7.22 -22.36 -14.04
CA LYS A 18 6.96 -23.73 -13.54
C LYS A 18 5.50 -24.02 -13.16
N GLY A 19 4.61 -23.01 -13.08
CA GLY A 19 3.34 -23.13 -12.36
C GLY A 19 2.02 -22.92 -13.13
N GLY A 20 2.00 -22.32 -14.32
CA GLY A 20 0.72 -21.98 -14.98
C GLY A 20 -0.16 -21.00 -14.17
N LEU A 21 0.46 -20.06 -13.44
CA LEU A 21 -0.26 -18.99 -12.73
C LEU A 21 -0.40 -17.78 -13.66
N ASP A 22 -1.64 -17.35 -13.91
CA ASP A 22 -1.92 -16.18 -14.75
C ASP A 22 -1.52 -14.89 -14.04
N ILE A 23 -0.98 -13.94 -14.80
CA ILE A 23 -0.59 -12.61 -14.31
C ILE A 23 -1.52 -11.59 -14.96
N PRO A 24 -2.21 -10.74 -14.16
CA PRO A 24 -3.09 -9.71 -14.71
C PRO A 24 -2.36 -8.72 -15.61
N ASP A 25 -3.04 -8.25 -16.65
CA ASP A 25 -2.53 -7.21 -17.56
C ASP A 25 -2.21 -5.90 -16.84
N ASP A 26 -2.98 -5.55 -15.79
CA ASP A 26 -2.71 -4.40 -14.91
C ASP A 26 -1.24 -4.37 -14.42
N ILE A 27 -0.65 -5.54 -14.12
CA ILE A 27 0.74 -5.61 -13.63
C ILE A 27 1.73 -5.41 -14.78
N PHE A 28 1.42 -5.86 -16.00
CA PHE A 28 2.25 -5.60 -17.16
C PHE A 28 2.22 -4.13 -17.57
N GLU A 29 1.04 -3.52 -17.56
CA GLU A 29 0.86 -2.08 -17.80
C GLU A 29 1.65 -1.25 -16.78
N ALA A 30 1.56 -1.59 -15.49
CA ALA A 30 2.34 -0.95 -14.43
C ALA A 30 3.86 -1.06 -14.62
N LEU A 31 4.34 -2.09 -15.32
CA LEU A 31 5.77 -2.28 -15.57
C LEU A 31 6.25 -1.59 -16.84
N ASP A 32 5.40 -1.52 -17.85
CA ASP A 32 5.73 -0.90 -19.14
C ASP A 32 5.59 0.62 -19.09
N SER A 33 4.46 1.11 -18.56
CA SER A 33 4.13 2.54 -18.45
C SER A 33 3.77 2.90 -17.01
N PRO A 34 4.75 2.88 -16.07
CA PRO A 34 4.48 2.90 -14.64
C PRO A 34 3.80 4.17 -14.14
N TYR A 35 4.18 5.33 -14.69
CA TYR A 35 3.59 6.61 -14.28
C TYR A 35 2.16 6.71 -14.78
N ASP A 36 1.94 6.49 -16.08
CA ASP A 36 0.62 6.59 -16.69
C ASP A 36 -0.36 5.58 -16.09
N TRP A 37 0.10 4.36 -15.82
CA TRP A 37 -0.71 3.35 -15.13
C TRP A 37 -1.10 3.80 -13.73
N LEU A 38 -0.15 4.31 -12.94
CA LEU A 38 -0.43 4.80 -11.59
C LEU A 38 -1.42 5.96 -11.63
N ASP A 39 -1.22 6.92 -12.53
CA ASP A 39 -2.06 8.10 -12.70
C ASP A 39 -3.48 7.75 -13.18
N GLY A 40 -3.59 6.71 -13.99
CA GLY A 40 -4.87 6.17 -14.47
C GLY A 40 -5.69 5.46 -13.40
N LEU A 41 -5.12 5.11 -12.24
CA LEU A 41 -5.88 4.53 -11.15
C LEU A 41 -6.82 5.56 -10.54
N LYS A 42 -8.12 5.25 -10.50
CA LYS A 42 -9.16 6.14 -9.94
C LYS A 42 -8.84 6.76 -8.56
N PRO A 43 -8.29 6.06 -7.54
CA PRO A 43 -7.94 6.74 -6.30
C PRO A 43 -6.78 7.73 -6.47
N ILE A 44 -5.85 7.47 -7.39
CA ILE A 44 -4.72 8.35 -7.65
C ILE A 44 -5.22 9.59 -8.36
N SER A 45 -5.92 9.45 -9.48
CA SER A 45 -6.48 10.60 -10.20
C SER A 45 -7.44 11.42 -9.33
N PHE A 46 -8.34 10.77 -8.57
CA PHE A 46 -9.20 11.48 -7.60
C PHE A 46 -8.37 12.24 -6.56
N SER A 47 -7.30 11.64 -6.04
CA SER A 47 -6.48 12.26 -5.00
C SER A 47 -5.79 13.53 -5.46
N ARG A 48 -5.39 13.62 -6.73
CA ARG A 48 -4.76 14.82 -7.29
C ARG A 48 -5.66 16.05 -7.22
N ASP A 49 -6.95 15.85 -7.49
CA ASP A 49 -7.90 16.96 -7.57
C ASP A 49 -8.59 17.24 -6.23
N ASN A 50 -8.67 16.25 -5.33
CA ASN A 50 -9.57 16.30 -4.16
C ASN A 50 -8.87 16.03 -2.82
N LEU A 51 -7.68 15.44 -2.81
CA LEU A 51 -6.99 15.04 -1.58
C LEU A 51 -5.57 15.63 -1.53
N PRO A 52 -5.43 16.90 -1.12
CA PRO A 52 -4.13 17.56 -1.02
C PRO A 52 -3.10 16.75 -0.22
N THR A 53 -3.50 16.02 0.83
CA THR A 53 -2.58 15.13 1.58
C THR A 53 -1.85 14.14 0.68
N ILE A 54 -2.59 13.43 -0.17
CA ILE A 54 -2.04 12.37 -1.03
C ILE A 54 -1.39 13.00 -2.26
N ASP A 55 -1.99 14.03 -2.88
CA ASP A 55 -1.37 14.70 -4.03
C ASP A 55 0.02 15.26 -3.68
N ASN A 56 0.16 15.89 -2.52
CA ASN A 56 1.44 16.42 -2.09
C ASN A 56 2.52 15.33 -1.93
N ILE A 57 2.13 14.15 -1.43
CA ILE A 57 3.04 13.00 -1.33
C ILE A 57 3.45 12.54 -2.74
N LEU A 58 2.52 12.46 -3.69
CA LEU A 58 2.80 12.05 -5.06
C LEU A 58 3.70 13.09 -5.77
N SER A 59 3.37 14.37 -5.65
CA SER A 59 4.04 15.51 -6.30
C SER A 59 5.41 15.85 -5.69
N PHE A 60 5.71 15.35 -4.49
CA PHE A 60 7.02 15.48 -3.86
C PHE A 60 8.12 14.76 -4.64
N PHE A 61 7.82 13.62 -5.28
CA PHE A 61 8.79 12.79 -5.96
C PHE A 61 8.83 13.07 -7.48
N PRO A 62 10.02 13.07 -8.11
CA PRO A 62 10.13 13.12 -9.56
C PRO A 62 9.46 11.91 -10.22
N GLN A 63 8.92 12.09 -11.44
CA GLN A 63 8.27 11.02 -12.20
C GLN A 63 9.13 9.75 -12.36
N ALA A 64 10.45 9.92 -12.55
CA ALA A 64 11.38 8.79 -12.64
C ALA A 64 11.41 7.95 -11.35
N GLU A 65 11.48 8.61 -10.18
CA GLU A 65 11.49 7.93 -8.88
C GLU A 65 10.14 7.27 -8.58
N LEU A 66 9.03 7.93 -8.94
CA LEU A 66 7.69 7.32 -8.88
C LEU A 66 7.62 6.06 -9.74
N GLY A 67 8.11 6.14 -10.98
CA GLY A 67 8.12 5.02 -11.91
C GLY A 67 8.90 3.81 -11.41
N ASP A 68 10.05 4.04 -10.78
CA ASP A 68 10.86 2.98 -10.17
C ASP A 68 10.16 2.32 -8.97
N ILE A 69 9.45 3.12 -8.15
CA ILE A 69 8.67 2.60 -7.02
C ILE A 69 7.49 1.78 -7.51
N VAL A 70 6.78 2.22 -8.55
CA VAL A 70 5.69 1.45 -9.18
C VAL A 70 6.20 0.11 -9.71
N LYS A 71 7.30 0.13 -10.47
CA LYS A 71 7.89 -1.10 -11.03
C LYS A 71 8.31 -2.08 -9.94
N THR A 72 9.04 -1.59 -8.95
CA THR A 72 9.50 -2.41 -7.82
C THR A 72 8.33 -2.98 -7.03
N SER A 73 7.31 -2.16 -6.74
CA SER A 73 6.11 -2.59 -6.01
C SER A 73 5.29 -3.62 -6.79
N SER A 74 5.22 -3.49 -8.11
CA SER A 74 4.54 -4.43 -9.01
C SER A 74 5.22 -5.81 -9.02
N ILE A 75 6.54 -5.85 -9.08
CA ILE A 75 7.31 -7.10 -8.95
C ILE A 75 7.12 -7.70 -7.56
N GLU A 76 7.17 -6.87 -6.51
CA GLU A 76 6.99 -7.35 -5.15
C GLU A 76 5.57 -7.79 -4.84
N MET A 77 4.56 -7.25 -5.51
CA MET A 77 3.18 -7.73 -5.44
C MET A 77 3.08 -9.19 -5.91
N LEU A 78 3.71 -9.52 -7.05
CA LEU A 78 3.75 -10.91 -7.55
C LEU A 78 4.51 -11.82 -6.57
N ARG A 79 5.72 -11.44 -6.15
CA ARG A 79 6.52 -12.24 -5.20
C ARG A 79 5.80 -12.46 -3.86
N THR A 80 5.09 -11.43 -3.39
CA THR A 80 4.33 -11.47 -2.14
C THR A 80 3.12 -12.38 -2.29
N SER A 81 2.33 -12.21 -3.34
CA SER A 81 1.14 -13.04 -3.60
C SER A 81 1.50 -14.52 -3.74
N TYR A 82 2.59 -14.82 -4.44
CA TYR A 82 3.10 -16.19 -4.53
C TYR A 82 3.55 -16.73 -3.18
N GLY A 83 4.33 -15.95 -2.42
CA GLY A 83 4.78 -16.34 -1.09
C GLY A 83 3.63 -16.60 -0.13
N ILE A 84 2.58 -15.77 -0.17
CA ILE A 84 1.34 -15.95 0.60
C ILE A 84 0.63 -17.23 0.17
N ASN A 85 0.47 -17.47 -1.14
CA ASN A 85 -0.15 -18.69 -1.65
C ASN A 85 0.65 -19.95 -1.24
N LYS A 86 1.98 -19.88 -1.19
CA LYS A 86 2.84 -20.96 -0.68
C LYS A 86 2.62 -21.19 0.82
N CYS A 87 2.58 -20.13 1.63
CA CYS A 87 2.24 -20.23 3.06
C CYS A 87 0.85 -20.83 3.27
N PHE A 88 -0.14 -20.37 2.51
CA PHE A 88 -1.51 -20.92 2.49
C PHE A 88 -1.51 -22.43 2.23
N ASN A 89 -0.71 -22.90 1.27
CA ASN A 89 -0.61 -24.33 0.93
C ASN A 89 0.34 -25.14 1.83
N SER A 90 1.03 -24.49 2.78
CA SER A 90 2.02 -25.16 3.61
C SER A 90 1.39 -26.25 4.48
N LYS A 91 1.84 -27.49 4.28
CA LYS A 91 1.51 -28.65 5.13
C LYS A 91 2.42 -28.76 6.35
N THR A 92 3.59 -28.12 6.30
CA THR A 92 4.61 -28.14 7.36
C THR A 92 4.19 -27.34 8.58
N HIS A 93 3.42 -26.26 8.38
CA HIS A 93 2.93 -25.40 9.45
C HIS A 93 1.40 -25.40 9.45
N LYS A 94 0.82 -26.11 10.43
CA LYS A 94 -0.63 -26.17 10.63
C LYS A 94 -1.15 -24.83 11.15
N ASP A 95 -0.50 -24.27 12.16
CA ASP A 95 -0.75 -22.93 12.68
C ASP A 95 0.22 -21.92 12.04
N LEU A 96 -0.31 -21.10 11.13
CA LEU A 96 0.48 -20.07 10.45
C LEU A 96 0.65 -18.82 11.32
N ALA A 97 -0.27 -18.54 12.24
CA ALA A 97 -0.18 -17.40 13.15
C ALA A 97 0.93 -17.63 14.18
N GLU A 98 1.01 -18.85 14.73
CA GLU A 98 2.11 -19.25 15.62
C GLU A 98 3.46 -19.11 14.90
N LYS A 99 3.55 -19.61 13.66
CA LYS A 99 4.78 -19.49 12.86
C LYS A 99 5.17 -18.03 12.62
N ALA A 100 4.21 -17.14 12.34
CA ALA A 100 4.46 -15.72 12.21
C ALA A 100 5.01 -15.10 13.51
N ASN A 101 4.38 -15.39 14.65
CA ASN A 101 4.81 -14.90 15.96
C ASN A 101 6.22 -15.41 16.34
N GLN A 102 6.54 -16.66 15.98
CA GLN A 102 7.88 -17.21 16.15
C GLN A 102 8.92 -16.47 15.29
N LEU A 103 8.58 -16.11 14.04
CA LEU A 103 9.48 -15.36 13.17
C LEU A 103 9.69 -13.93 13.67
N LEU A 104 8.64 -13.26 14.14
CA LEU A 104 8.72 -11.91 14.69
C LEU A 104 9.54 -11.87 15.99
N SER A 105 9.28 -12.79 16.93
CA SER A 105 9.98 -12.84 18.22
C SER A 105 11.47 -13.17 18.09
N LYS A 106 11.86 -13.94 17.07
CA LYS A 106 13.28 -14.23 16.77
C LYS A 106 14.00 -13.10 16.03
N SER A 107 13.25 -12.18 15.43
CA SER A 107 13.83 -11.11 14.62
C SER A 107 14.27 -9.95 15.50
N LYS A 108 15.56 -9.59 15.43
CA LYS A 108 16.09 -8.39 16.09
C LYS A 108 15.91 -7.18 15.17
N ALA A 109 15.37 -6.09 15.70
CA ALA A 109 15.26 -4.84 14.96
C ALA A 109 16.66 -4.28 14.65
N ARG A 110 16.89 -3.98 13.38
CA ARG A 110 18.11 -3.30 12.93
C ARG A 110 17.92 -1.80 13.07
N LYS A 111 19.02 -1.03 13.08
CA LYS A 111 18.96 0.45 13.07
C LYS A 111 18.08 1.00 11.94
N LYS A 112 18.12 0.36 10.77
CA LYS A 112 17.25 0.68 9.63
C LYS A 112 15.76 0.47 9.95
N ASP A 113 15.42 -0.60 10.66
CA ASP A 113 14.03 -0.91 11.02
C ASP A 113 13.48 0.15 11.99
N VAL A 114 14.29 0.60 12.96
CA VAL A 114 13.94 1.73 13.87
C VAL A 114 13.71 3.03 13.08
N GLY A 115 14.59 3.35 12.12
CA GLY A 115 14.42 4.53 11.27
C GLY A 115 13.15 4.48 10.40
N ILE A 116 12.78 3.28 9.93
CA ILE A 116 11.53 3.07 9.18
C ILE A 116 10.31 3.22 10.10
N TYR A 117 10.36 2.68 11.32
CA TYR A 117 9.31 2.84 12.31
C TYR A 117 9.02 4.32 12.59
N ASN A 118 10.04 5.10 12.96
CA ASN A 118 9.88 6.52 13.26
C ASN A 118 9.32 7.29 12.07
N ALA A 119 9.86 7.03 10.87
CA ALA A 119 9.38 7.67 9.66
C ALA A 119 7.93 7.29 9.32
N ALA A 120 7.49 6.07 9.63
CA ALA A 120 6.12 5.61 9.42
C ALA A 120 5.13 6.25 10.39
N VAL A 121 5.50 6.37 11.68
CA VAL A 121 4.69 7.11 12.66
C VAL A 121 4.53 8.57 12.22
N GLN A 122 5.62 9.21 11.84
CA GLN A 122 5.62 10.59 11.33
C GLN A 122 4.79 10.72 10.03
N ALA A 123 4.92 9.76 9.11
CA ALA A 123 4.14 9.74 7.87
C ALA A 123 2.64 9.65 8.12
N ASN A 124 2.21 8.79 9.04
CA ASN A 124 0.81 8.67 9.41
C ASN A 124 0.28 9.96 10.03
N ASN A 125 0.97 10.46 11.05
CA ASN A 125 0.44 11.50 11.92
C ASN A 125 0.49 12.89 11.26
N LEU A 126 1.37 13.12 10.29
CA LEU A 126 1.63 14.46 9.76
C LEU A 126 1.42 14.61 8.26
N PHE A 127 1.83 13.63 7.46
CA PHE A 127 1.78 13.76 6.00
C PHE A 127 0.50 13.15 5.42
N LEU A 128 0.16 11.91 5.82
CA LEU A 128 -1.05 11.24 5.32
C LEU A 128 -2.32 11.83 5.93
N ASN A 129 -2.30 12.14 7.24
CA ASN A 129 -3.44 12.66 8.00
C ASN A 129 -4.77 12.02 7.56
N LEU A 130 -4.92 10.73 7.86
CA LEU A 130 -6.04 9.93 7.36
C LEU A 130 -7.42 10.39 7.87
N GLY A 131 -7.45 11.16 8.97
CA GLY A 131 -8.63 11.89 9.44
C GLY A 131 -9.14 12.85 8.37
N LEU A 132 -8.26 13.70 7.85
CA LEU A 132 -8.62 14.64 6.79
C LEU A 132 -8.93 13.93 5.46
N VAL A 133 -8.19 12.87 5.12
CA VAL A 133 -8.51 12.04 3.93
C VAL A 133 -9.93 11.50 4.01
N LYS A 134 -10.39 11.07 5.19
CA LYS A 134 -11.76 10.59 5.40
C LYS A 134 -12.78 11.69 5.11
N GLU A 135 -12.59 12.88 5.67
CA GLU A 135 -13.49 14.03 5.50
C GLU A 135 -13.55 14.47 4.03
N GLN A 136 -12.40 14.56 3.36
CA GLN A 136 -12.32 15.05 1.98
C GLN A 136 -12.74 14.00 0.95
N SER A 137 -12.68 12.71 1.28
CA SER A 137 -13.08 11.63 0.36
C SER A 137 -14.56 11.28 0.46
N GLU A 138 -15.39 12.05 1.15
CA GLU A 138 -16.83 11.75 1.35
C GLU A 138 -17.57 11.43 0.03
N SER A 139 -17.29 12.20 -1.02
CA SER A 139 -17.87 12.05 -2.36
C SER A 139 -17.28 10.89 -3.19
N TYR A 140 -16.18 10.28 -2.75
CA TYR A 140 -15.50 9.21 -3.46
C TYR A 140 -16.19 7.85 -3.28
N SER A 141 -16.37 7.13 -4.39
CA SER A 141 -17.06 5.82 -4.42
C SER A 141 -16.12 4.60 -4.52
N GLY A 142 -14.80 4.79 -4.49
CA GLY A 142 -13.74 3.75 -4.43
C GLY A 142 -13.71 2.63 -5.46
N GLN A 143 -14.71 2.51 -6.33
CA GLN A 143 -14.72 1.56 -7.42
C GLN A 143 -13.67 1.90 -8.47
N MET A 144 -12.66 1.04 -8.65
CA MET A 144 -11.72 1.13 -9.78
C MET A 144 -12.34 0.49 -11.03
N GLY A 145 -12.58 1.30 -12.07
CA GLY A 145 -13.22 0.85 -13.31
C GLY A 145 -14.72 0.56 -13.20
N GLU A 146 -15.28 -0.12 -14.20
CA GLU A 146 -16.69 -0.54 -14.26
C GLU A 146 -16.91 -1.98 -13.77
N VAL A 147 -15.83 -2.79 -13.74
CA VAL A 147 -15.89 -4.22 -13.41
C VAL A 147 -15.60 -4.43 -11.93
N SER A 148 -16.53 -5.06 -11.21
CA SER A 148 -16.36 -5.34 -9.78
C SER A 148 -15.22 -6.33 -9.51
N ILE A 149 -14.65 -6.30 -8.30
CA ILE A 149 -13.64 -7.30 -7.88
C ILE A 149 -14.21 -8.72 -7.96
N TYR A 150 -15.49 -8.87 -7.61
CA TYR A 150 -16.21 -10.13 -7.72
C TYR A 150 -16.19 -10.67 -9.16
N ASP A 151 -16.46 -9.80 -10.14
CA ASP A 151 -16.46 -10.20 -11.56
C ASP A 151 -15.07 -10.53 -12.06
N ARG A 152 -14.04 -9.78 -11.65
CA ARG A 152 -12.62 -10.10 -11.97
C ARG A 152 -12.21 -11.47 -11.43
N ILE A 153 -12.58 -11.78 -10.19
CA ILE A 153 -12.33 -13.09 -9.56
C ILE A 153 -13.05 -14.20 -10.33
N LYS A 154 -14.33 -13.99 -10.67
CA LYS A 154 -15.15 -14.95 -11.42
C LYS A 154 -14.58 -15.23 -12.80
N GLN A 155 -14.12 -14.21 -13.52
CA GLN A 155 -13.45 -14.35 -14.81
C GLN A 155 -12.15 -15.15 -14.69
N SER A 156 -11.34 -14.87 -13.67
CA SER A 156 -10.10 -15.63 -13.39
C SER A 156 -10.40 -17.12 -13.13
N GLU A 157 -11.42 -17.41 -12.33
CA GLU A 157 -11.84 -18.78 -12.04
C GLU A 157 -12.40 -19.51 -13.27
N ALA A 158 -13.14 -18.81 -14.14
CA ALA A 158 -13.63 -19.35 -15.41
C ALA A 158 -12.48 -19.68 -16.36
N LYS A 159 -11.57 -18.73 -16.61
CA LYS A 159 -10.40 -18.92 -17.47
C LYS A 159 -9.52 -20.08 -17.00
N ASN A 160 -9.28 -20.20 -15.68
CA ASN A 160 -8.51 -21.32 -15.13
C ASN A 160 -9.19 -22.68 -15.35
N LYS A 161 -10.51 -22.73 -15.22
CA LYS A 161 -11.27 -23.96 -15.47
C LYS A 161 -11.19 -24.39 -16.92
N ASP A 162 -11.42 -23.46 -17.85
CA ASP A 162 -11.40 -23.76 -19.28
C ASP A 162 -10.03 -24.29 -19.69
N TRP A 163 -8.96 -23.60 -19.27
CA TRP A 163 -7.59 -24.06 -19.46
C TRP A 163 -7.31 -25.44 -18.82
N LEU A 164 -7.75 -25.68 -17.58
CA LEU A 164 -7.58 -27.00 -16.95
C LEU A 164 -8.34 -28.11 -17.69
N LEU A 165 -9.52 -27.82 -18.24
CA LEU A 165 -10.28 -28.78 -19.03
C LEU A 165 -9.56 -29.12 -20.32
N GLU A 166 -9.07 -28.12 -21.06
CA GLU A 166 -8.24 -28.31 -22.26
C GLU A 166 -7.02 -29.18 -21.97
N VAL A 167 -6.24 -28.85 -20.92
CA VAL A 167 -5.07 -29.63 -20.50
C VAL A 167 -5.44 -31.07 -20.16
N LEU A 168 -6.57 -31.30 -19.48
CA LEU A 168 -7.02 -32.65 -19.13
C LEU A 168 -7.49 -33.43 -20.37
N GLU A 169 -8.10 -32.76 -21.36
CA GLU A 169 -8.51 -33.36 -22.63
C GLU A 169 -7.30 -33.76 -23.48
N GLU A 170 -6.34 -32.85 -23.67
CA GLU A 170 -5.07 -33.13 -24.33
C GLU A 170 -4.32 -34.28 -23.66
N THR A 171 -4.25 -34.26 -22.32
CA THR A 171 -3.60 -35.32 -21.55
C THR A 171 -4.33 -36.66 -21.72
N GLN A 172 -5.66 -36.66 -21.80
CA GLN A 172 -6.44 -37.88 -22.08
C GLN A 172 -6.18 -38.42 -23.49
N GLU A 173 -6.03 -37.55 -24.49
CA GLU A 173 -5.72 -37.91 -25.86
C GLU A 173 -4.32 -38.53 -25.97
N ILE A 174 -3.31 -37.90 -25.36
CA ILE A 174 -1.93 -38.43 -25.30
C ILE A 174 -1.88 -39.78 -24.58
N LEU A 175 -2.59 -39.92 -23.46
CA LEU A 175 -2.73 -41.19 -22.74
C LEU A 175 -3.64 -42.19 -23.45
N GLY A 176 -4.42 -41.78 -24.46
CA GLY A 176 -5.14 -42.69 -25.35
C GLY A 176 -4.19 -43.60 -26.13
N ASN A 177 -2.96 -43.13 -26.36
CA ASN A 177 -1.99 -43.73 -27.26
C ASN A 177 -0.89 -44.57 -26.57
N ALA A 178 -0.99 -44.85 -25.25
CA ALA A 178 0.01 -45.62 -24.49
C ALA A 178 -0.61 -46.82 -23.73
N ALA A 179 0.20 -47.61 -23.00
CA ALA A 179 -0.18 -48.88 -22.36
C ALA A 179 -1.34 -48.84 -21.32
N GLU A 180 -2.27 -49.80 -21.39
CA GLU A 180 -3.64 -49.75 -20.83
C GLU A 180 -3.75 -49.64 -19.29
N ASP A 181 -2.91 -50.31 -18.51
CA ASP A 181 -3.15 -50.50 -17.06
C ASP A 181 -2.76 -49.29 -16.18
N ALA A 182 -1.59 -48.69 -16.43
CA ALA A 182 -1.20 -47.43 -15.77
C ALA A 182 -2.14 -46.29 -16.18
N ILE A 183 -2.61 -46.35 -17.43
CA ILE A 183 -3.51 -45.37 -18.02
C ILE A 183 -4.91 -45.46 -17.45
N ALA A 184 -5.43 -46.64 -17.12
CA ALA A 184 -6.72 -46.77 -16.46
C ALA A 184 -6.75 -46.02 -15.11
N LYS A 185 -5.66 -46.07 -14.34
CA LYS A 185 -5.53 -45.34 -13.06
C LYS A 185 -5.45 -43.83 -13.30
N ILE A 186 -4.66 -43.37 -14.27
CA ILE A 186 -4.52 -41.95 -14.59
C ILE A 186 -5.84 -41.40 -15.18
N LYS A 187 -6.48 -42.09 -16.12
CA LYS A 187 -7.81 -41.75 -16.65
C LYS A 187 -8.87 -41.69 -15.54
N ARG A 188 -8.80 -42.56 -14.52
CA ARG A 188 -9.71 -42.50 -13.36
C ARG A 188 -9.45 -41.26 -12.49
N LEU A 189 -8.19 -40.88 -12.30
CA LEU A 189 -7.82 -39.64 -11.59
C LEU A 189 -8.27 -38.40 -12.38
N ILE A 190 -8.04 -38.38 -13.69
CA ILE A 190 -8.52 -37.30 -14.57
C ILE A 190 -10.05 -37.22 -14.50
N ARG A 191 -10.79 -38.32 -14.66
CA ARG A 191 -12.26 -38.29 -14.53
C ARG A 191 -12.74 -37.79 -13.17
N LYS A 192 -12.04 -38.14 -12.09
CA LYS A 192 -12.34 -37.61 -10.75
C LYS A 192 -12.10 -36.09 -10.71
N LEU A 193 -10.96 -35.61 -11.22
CA LEU A 193 -10.65 -34.18 -11.33
C LEU A 193 -11.68 -33.44 -12.19
N THR A 194 -12.01 -33.95 -13.37
CA THR A 194 -13.06 -33.40 -14.24
C THR A 194 -14.42 -33.37 -13.54
N LYS A 195 -14.76 -34.39 -12.74
CA LYS A 195 -16.00 -34.40 -11.95
C LYS A 195 -15.97 -33.36 -10.84
N PHE A 196 -14.84 -33.19 -10.15
CA PHE A 196 -14.64 -32.12 -9.16
C PHE A 196 -14.78 -30.72 -9.79
N MET A 197 -14.26 -30.52 -11.00
CA MET A 197 -14.39 -29.25 -11.76
C MET A 197 -15.81 -28.97 -12.27
N LYS A 198 -16.69 -30.00 -12.29
CA LYS A 198 -18.11 -29.90 -12.67
C LYS A 198 -19.04 -29.67 -11.46
N VAL A 199 -18.53 -29.69 -10.23
CA VAL A 199 -19.33 -29.38 -9.02
C VAL A 199 -19.64 -27.87 -9.00
N PRO A 200 -20.88 -27.46 -8.65
CA PRO A 200 -21.24 -26.05 -8.59
C PRO A 200 -20.34 -25.25 -7.65
N ARG A 201 -19.81 -24.13 -8.16
CA ARG A 201 -18.85 -23.29 -7.44
C ARG A 201 -19.50 -22.46 -6.32
N PRO A 202 -18.71 -22.03 -5.33
CA PRO A 202 -19.14 -21.02 -4.36
C PRO A 202 -19.74 -19.78 -5.08
N TYR A 203 -19.18 -19.40 -6.23
CA TYR A 203 -19.53 -18.23 -7.03
C TYR A 203 -20.50 -18.47 -8.20
N GLU A 204 -20.90 -19.72 -8.46
CA GLU A 204 -21.85 -20.05 -9.55
C GLU A 204 -23.32 -19.86 -9.12
N SER A 205 -23.57 -19.77 -7.81
CA SER A 205 -24.80 -19.19 -7.28
C SER A 205 -24.46 -17.78 -6.77
N ASN A 206 -25.29 -16.78 -7.05
CA ASN A 206 -25.17 -15.43 -6.46
C ASN A 206 -25.34 -15.43 -4.92
N SER A 207 -25.14 -16.55 -4.22
CA SER A 207 -25.21 -16.67 -2.77
C SER A 207 -24.03 -15.98 -2.07
N ILE A 208 -22.85 -15.97 -2.70
CA ILE A 208 -21.65 -15.33 -2.13
C ILE A 208 -21.58 -13.83 -2.44
N SER A 209 -22.23 -13.35 -3.50
CA SER A 209 -22.27 -11.90 -3.76
C SER A 209 -22.91 -11.13 -2.59
N GLY A 210 -23.84 -11.75 -1.84
CA GLY A 210 -24.41 -11.17 -0.61
C GLY A 210 -23.42 -11.03 0.56
N GLN A 211 -22.26 -11.69 0.51
CA GLN A 211 -21.18 -11.55 1.49
C GLN A 211 -20.13 -10.49 1.08
N TYR A 212 -20.19 -10.06 -0.19
CA TYR A 212 -19.42 -8.92 -0.70
C TYR A 212 -20.23 -7.67 -0.36
N ILE A 213 -20.08 -7.21 0.88
CA ILE A 213 -20.74 -6.01 1.37
C ILE A 213 -19.80 -4.83 1.12
N SER A 214 -20.35 -3.68 0.70
CA SER A 214 -19.57 -2.44 0.65
C SER A 214 -19.02 -2.14 2.03
N LEU A 215 -17.71 -1.98 2.15
CA LEU A 215 -17.08 -1.59 3.40
C LEU A 215 -17.58 -0.18 3.77
N SER A 216 -18.45 -0.09 4.79
CA SER A 216 -18.83 1.17 5.41
C SER A 216 -17.81 1.53 6.49
N SER A 217 -17.16 2.68 6.34
CA SER A 217 -16.07 3.09 7.22
C SER A 217 -16.60 3.71 8.51
N ASN A 218 -17.01 2.88 9.48
CA ASN A 218 -17.16 3.29 10.88
C ASN A 218 -15.79 3.48 11.59
N PHE A 219 -14.70 3.56 10.82
CA PHE A 219 -13.34 3.70 11.33
C PHE A 219 -13.04 5.16 11.68
N SER A 220 -12.37 5.40 12.82
CA SER A 220 -11.93 6.72 13.25
C SER A 220 -10.40 6.77 13.22
N PRO A 221 -9.79 7.46 12.25
CA PRO A 221 -8.34 7.64 12.20
C PRO A 221 -7.83 8.20 13.52
N SER A 222 -6.73 7.63 14.02
CA SER A 222 -6.12 8.04 15.28
C SER A 222 -4.63 8.22 15.10
N ALA A 223 -4.06 9.20 15.80
CA ALA A 223 -2.62 9.37 15.81
C ALA A 223 -1.95 8.11 16.40
N ILE A 224 -0.91 7.62 15.73
CA ILE A 224 -0.10 6.52 16.24
C ILE A 224 0.79 7.06 17.35
N ILE A 225 0.69 6.46 18.54
CA ILE A 225 1.53 6.80 19.68
C ILE A 225 2.88 6.09 19.52
N PRO A 226 4.01 6.82 19.46
CA PRO A 226 5.33 6.22 19.33
C PRO A 226 5.71 5.36 20.56
N VAL A 227 6.48 4.31 20.32
CA VAL A 227 7.11 3.46 21.33
C VAL A 227 8.60 3.81 21.41
N ALA A 228 9.12 3.93 22.64
CA ALA A 228 10.50 4.40 22.86
C ALA A 228 11.60 3.49 22.28
N ALA A 229 11.36 2.17 22.23
CA ALA A 229 12.34 1.19 21.72
C ALA A 229 11.64 0.17 20.79
N PRO A 230 11.38 0.54 19.52
CA PRO A 230 10.58 -0.29 18.62
C PRO A 230 11.32 -1.56 18.18
N GLY A 231 10.64 -2.69 18.27
CA GLY A 231 11.02 -3.98 17.71
C GLY A 231 10.47 -4.21 16.30
N VAL A 232 10.76 -5.38 15.72
CA VAL A 232 10.23 -5.75 14.39
C VAL A 232 8.70 -5.89 14.41
N VAL A 233 8.12 -6.31 15.53
CA VAL A 233 6.66 -6.36 15.73
C VAL A 233 6.05 -4.97 15.60
N ASP A 234 6.67 -3.95 16.19
CA ASP A 234 6.18 -2.57 16.16
C ASP A 234 6.28 -1.95 14.77
N VAL A 235 7.37 -2.25 14.04
CA VAL A 235 7.54 -1.84 12.63
C VAL A 235 6.43 -2.44 11.76
N VAL A 236 6.18 -3.74 11.90
CA VAL A 236 5.09 -4.43 11.19
C VAL A 236 3.74 -3.84 11.60
N GLY A 237 3.54 -3.61 12.89
CA GLY A 237 2.30 -3.08 13.46
C GLY A 237 1.94 -1.70 12.94
N VAL A 238 2.88 -0.76 12.92
CA VAL A 238 2.65 0.60 12.39
C VAL A 238 2.34 0.58 10.90
N VAL A 239 3.10 -0.17 10.10
CA VAL A 239 2.81 -0.27 8.66
C VAL A 239 1.46 -0.95 8.40
N ASN A 240 1.11 -1.96 9.20
CA ASN A 240 -0.19 -2.63 9.13
C ASN A 240 -1.35 -1.70 9.49
N ALA A 241 -1.19 -0.89 10.54
CA ALA A 241 -2.16 0.13 10.92
C ALA A 241 -2.39 1.09 9.74
N ILE A 242 -1.34 1.73 9.22
CA ILE A 242 -1.46 2.66 8.09
C ILE A 242 -2.14 1.99 6.87
N ALA A 243 -1.76 0.75 6.54
CA ALA A 243 -2.38 0.00 5.46
C ALA A 243 -3.87 -0.27 5.70
N SER A 244 -4.24 -0.66 6.91
CA SER A 244 -5.63 -0.89 7.32
C SER A 244 -6.45 0.39 7.20
N GLU A 245 -5.94 1.50 7.72
CA GLU A 245 -6.61 2.79 7.73
C GLU A 245 -6.80 3.33 6.31
N LEU A 246 -5.74 3.33 5.48
CA LEU A 246 -5.79 3.83 4.11
C LEU A 246 -6.70 2.98 3.21
N LEU A 247 -6.63 1.64 3.33
CA LEU A 247 -7.49 0.74 2.57
C LEU A 247 -8.97 0.96 2.94
N LYS A 248 -9.31 1.00 4.23
CA LYS A 248 -10.71 1.09 4.68
C LYS A 248 -11.31 2.48 4.47
N THR A 249 -10.51 3.53 4.66
CA THR A 249 -10.99 4.92 4.59
C THR A 249 -11.15 5.38 3.15
N PHE A 250 -10.22 4.99 2.27
CA PHE A 250 -10.12 5.58 0.95
C PHE A 250 -10.11 4.53 -0.17
N ILE A 251 -9.10 3.66 -0.22
CA ILE A 251 -8.82 2.86 -1.42
C ILE A 251 -9.92 1.82 -1.70
N LEU A 252 -10.44 1.16 -0.67
CA LEU A 252 -11.52 0.18 -0.76
C LEU A 252 -12.87 0.75 -0.36
N LYS A 253 -12.99 2.08 -0.22
CA LYS A 253 -14.24 2.73 0.16
C LYS A 253 -15.34 2.34 -0.84
N ALA A 254 -16.49 1.85 -0.37
CA ALA A 254 -17.58 1.40 -1.23
C ALA A 254 -17.21 0.30 -2.26
N VAL A 255 -16.07 -0.36 -2.09
CA VAL A 255 -15.73 -1.60 -2.79
C VAL A 255 -16.32 -2.77 -2.03
N ALA A 256 -17.04 -3.63 -2.74
CA ALA A 256 -17.65 -4.81 -2.17
C ALA A 256 -16.60 -5.92 -2.03
N ILE A 257 -16.15 -6.21 -0.81
CA ILE A 257 -15.24 -7.32 -0.47
C ILE A 257 -15.62 -7.86 0.92
N PRO A 258 -15.63 -9.19 1.13
CA PRO A 258 -15.81 -9.76 2.47
C PRO A 258 -14.73 -9.27 3.43
N ALA A 259 -15.13 -8.82 4.63
CA ALA A 259 -14.20 -8.28 5.64
C ALA A 259 -13.06 -9.25 5.98
N ALA A 260 -13.33 -10.57 6.01
CA ALA A 260 -12.33 -11.60 6.25
C ALA A 260 -11.21 -11.63 5.18
N LEU A 261 -11.54 -11.29 3.93
CA LEU A 261 -10.56 -11.19 2.85
C LEU A 261 -9.85 -9.83 2.82
N ALA A 262 -10.54 -8.75 3.24
CA ALA A 262 -9.96 -7.42 3.34
C ALA A 262 -8.74 -7.38 4.28
N GLU A 263 -8.78 -8.08 5.42
CA GLU A 263 -7.63 -8.20 6.33
C GLU A 263 -6.43 -8.93 5.68
N GLY A 264 -6.69 -9.84 4.74
CA GLY A 264 -5.67 -10.45 3.89
C GLY A 264 -5.01 -9.44 2.95
N LEU A 265 -5.79 -8.49 2.41
CA LEU A 265 -5.26 -7.39 1.59
C LEU A 265 -4.39 -6.44 2.43
N VAL A 266 -4.82 -6.08 3.64
CA VAL A 266 -4.04 -5.25 4.58
C VAL A 266 -2.66 -5.88 4.84
N SER A 267 -2.64 -7.17 5.15
CA SER A 267 -1.38 -7.90 5.39
C SER A 267 -0.52 -7.99 4.12
N THR A 268 -1.14 -8.11 2.95
CA THR A 268 -0.44 -8.13 1.66
C THR A 268 0.23 -6.78 1.36
N VAL A 269 -0.51 -5.68 1.50
CA VAL A 269 0.02 -4.30 1.40
C VAL A 269 1.17 -4.10 2.38
N THR A 270 0.99 -4.50 3.65
CA THR A 270 2.02 -4.43 4.69
C THR A 270 3.31 -5.13 4.23
N SER A 271 3.21 -6.34 3.69
CA SER A 271 4.39 -7.09 3.23
C SER A 271 5.10 -6.39 2.07
N ILE A 272 4.35 -5.83 1.11
CA ILE A 272 4.91 -5.09 -0.03
C ILE A 272 5.62 -3.81 0.44
N VAL A 273 4.99 -3.03 1.32
CA VAL A 273 5.57 -1.81 1.88
C VAL A 273 6.87 -2.13 2.62
N LEU A 274 6.86 -3.12 3.51
CA LEU A 274 8.05 -3.52 4.26
C LEU A 274 9.19 -3.93 3.32
N LYS A 275 8.90 -4.65 2.24
CA LYS A 275 9.90 -4.99 1.22
C LYS A 275 10.41 -3.78 0.45
N GLY A 276 9.52 -2.90 0.01
CA GLY A 276 9.86 -1.67 -0.72
C GLY A 276 10.76 -0.73 0.10
N LEU A 277 10.63 -0.76 1.43
CA LEU A 277 11.50 -0.02 2.35
C LEU A 277 12.72 -0.83 2.79
N GLY A 278 12.76 -2.14 2.52
CA GLY A 278 13.79 -3.07 2.97
C GLY A 278 13.82 -3.27 4.49
N ALA A 279 12.64 -3.25 5.12
CA ALA A 279 12.40 -3.54 6.53
C ALA A 279 12.36 -5.05 6.82
N SER A 280 12.60 -5.41 8.08
CA SER A 280 12.44 -6.77 8.60
C SER A 280 10.95 -7.16 8.75
N GLY A 281 10.66 -8.45 8.96
CA GLY A 281 9.31 -8.93 9.26
C GLY A 281 8.46 -9.33 8.05
N THR A 282 8.95 -9.12 6.82
CA THR A 282 8.22 -9.43 5.57
C THR A 282 7.77 -10.89 5.47
N GLU A 283 8.59 -11.84 5.91
CA GLU A 283 8.26 -13.27 5.90
C GLU A 283 7.14 -13.59 6.90
N ALA A 284 7.20 -13.06 8.11
CA ALA A 284 6.17 -13.26 9.12
C ALA A 284 4.81 -12.75 8.62
N VAL A 285 4.78 -11.59 7.98
CA VAL A 285 3.55 -11.02 7.40
C VAL A 285 2.95 -11.91 6.31
N ARG A 286 3.76 -12.63 5.51
CA ARG A 286 3.24 -13.61 4.54
C ARG A 286 2.54 -14.78 5.23
N TYR A 287 3.04 -15.22 6.37
CA TYR A 287 2.39 -16.25 7.18
C TYR A 287 1.09 -15.74 7.81
N ILE A 288 1.05 -14.49 8.28
CA ILE A 288 -0.17 -13.84 8.77
C ILE A 288 -1.22 -13.80 7.66
N ALA A 289 -0.88 -13.23 6.49
CA ALA A 289 -1.79 -13.15 5.36
C ALA A 289 -2.25 -14.54 4.89
N GLY A 290 -1.33 -15.50 4.79
CA GLY A 290 -1.67 -16.89 4.43
C GLY A 290 -2.59 -17.55 5.45
N GLY A 291 -2.43 -17.26 6.74
CA GLY A 291 -3.32 -17.71 7.82
C GLY A 291 -4.72 -17.13 7.71
N ILE A 292 -4.83 -15.81 7.51
CA ILE A 292 -6.11 -15.10 7.32
C ILE A 292 -6.86 -15.68 6.12
N LEU A 293 -6.20 -15.78 4.96
CA LEU A 293 -6.82 -16.31 3.74
C LEU A 293 -7.18 -17.80 3.88
N ARG A 294 -6.39 -18.59 4.62
CA ARG A 294 -6.71 -19.99 4.94
C ARG A 294 -7.95 -20.10 5.82
N GLY A 295 -8.13 -19.19 6.77
CA GLY A 295 -9.34 -19.10 7.59
C GLY A 295 -10.60 -18.73 6.79
N ALA A 296 -10.43 -18.00 5.69
CA ALA A 296 -11.51 -17.59 4.78
C ALA A 296 -11.54 -18.39 3.47
N LYS A 297 -11.03 -19.64 3.47
CA LYS A 297 -10.84 -20.44 2.25
C LYS A 297 -12.11 -20.60 1.41
N ASP A 298 -13.27 -20.72 2.04
CA ASP A 298 -14.55 -20.93 1.35
C ASP A 298 -15.01 -19.69 0.56
N LEU A 299 -14.35 -18.54 0.80
CA LEU A 299 -14.55 -17.28 0.10
C LEU A 299 -13.47 -17.01 -0.95
N LEU A 300 -12.61 -17.99 -1.25
CA LEU A 300 -11.59 -17.86 -2.28
C LEU A 300 -12.02 -18.60 -3.55
N PRO A 301 -11.61 -18.11 -4.74
CA PRO A 301 -11.92 -18.80 -5.99
C PRO A 301 -11.22 -20.16 -6.04
N SER A 302 -11.88 -21.16 -6.63
CA SER A 302 -11.35 -22.53 -6.74
C SER A 302 -10.40 -22.67 -7.93
N VAL A 303 -9.32 -21.89 -7.89
CA VAL A 303 -8.26 -21.89 -8.91
C VAL A 303 -7.18 -22.90 -8.52
N PHE A 304 -6.70 -23.68 -9.49
CA PHE A 304 -5.60 -24.62 -9.29
C PHE A 304 -4.51 -24.40 -10.34
N ASN A 305 -3.27 -24.62 -9.92
CA ASN A 305 -2.12 -24.49 -10.80
C ASN A 305 -1.84 -25.82 -11.57
N ASN A 306 -0.89 -25.82 -12.50
CA ASN A 306 -0.53 -27.01 -13.30
C ASN A 306 -0.06 -28.22 -12.47
N THR A 307 0.37 -28.00 -11.22
CA THR A 307 0.77 -29.06 -10.28
C THR A 307 -0.38 -29.56 -9.39
N GLY A 308 -1.60 -29.04 -9.57
CA GLY A 308 -2.77 -29.36 -8.75
C GLY A 308 -2.77 -28.72 -7.35
N MET A 309 -1.88 -27.76 -7.09
CA MET A 309 -1.89 -26.96 -5.86
C MET A 309 -2.95 -25.87 -5.96
N PHE A 310 -3.56 -25.52 -4.82
CA PHE A 310 -4.52 -24.43 -4.75
C PHE A 310 -3.85 -23.10 -5.07
N ALA A 311 -4.47 -22.32 -5.94
CA ALA A 311 -4.02 -21.02 -6.40
C ALA A 311 -5.11 -19.93 -6.20
N GLY A 312 -6.16 -20.22 -5.42
CA GLY A 312 -7.22 -19.25 -5.15
C GLY A 312 -6.75 -18.01 -4.39
N ALA A 313 -5.80 -18.17 -3.45
CA ALA A 313 -5.21 -17.02 -2.75
C ALA A 313 -4.38 -16.14 -3.72
N TRP A 314 -3.65 -16.76 -4.65
CA TRP A 314 -3.00 -16.03 -5.74
C TRP A 314 -4.02 -15.25 -6.56
N ALA A 315 -5.02 -15.94 -7.13
CA ALA A 315 -6.01 -15.34 -8.02
C ALA A 315 -6.79 -14.20 -7.35
N PHE A 316 -7.15 -14.34 -6.08
CA PHE A 316 -7.77 -13.29 -5.30
C PHE A 316 -6.87 -12.05 -5.18
N LEU A 317 -5.63 -12.23 -4.72
CA LEU A 317 -4.69 -11.13 -4.51
C LEU A 317 -4.36 -10.43 -5.81
N THR A 318 -4.10 -11.17 -6.90
CA THR A 318 -3.80 -10.58 -8.21
C THR A 318 -5.00 -9.86 -8.82
N SER A 319 -6.23 -10.34 -8.58
CA SER A 319 -7.46 -9.61 -8.98
C SER A 319 -7.62 -8.27 -8.25
N CYS A 320 -7.02 -8.14 -7.06
CA CYS A 320 -7.00 -6.92 -6.26
C CYS A 320 -5.73 -6.07 -6.47
N ALA A 321 -4.88 -6.38 -7.46
CA ALA A 321 -3.58 -5.75 -7.63
C ALA A 321 -3.62 -4.21 -7.71
N PRO A 322 -4.53 -3.57 -8.47
CA PRO A 322 -4.61 -2.11 -8.51
C PRO A 322 -4.83 -1.46 -7.13
N TYR A 323 -5.70 -2.04 -6.30
CA TYR A 323 -5.99 -1.55 -4.95
C TYR A 323 -4.81 -1.76 -4.01
N ILE A 324 -4.19 -2.94 -4.04
CA ILE A 324 -3.02 -3.26 -3.22
C ILE A 324 -1.85 -2.34 -3.58
N LEU A 325 -1.59 -2.15 -4.87
CA LEU A 325 -0.49 -1.33 -5.36
C LEU A 325 -0.70 0.15 -5.07
N ALA A 326 -1.90 0.71 -5.31
CA ALA A 326 -2.21 2.09 -4.97
C ALA A 326 -1.94 2.38 -3.49
N ALA A 327 -2.45 1.53 -2.58
CA ALA A 327 -2.21 1.66 -1.15
C ALA A 327 -0.71 1.53 -0.80
N ALA A 328 -0.05 0.49 -1.31
CA ALA A 328 1.37 0.25 -0.99
C ALA A 328 2.27 1.40 -1.47
N ILE A 329 2.03 1.93 -2.67
CA ILE A 329 2.82 3.02 -3.25
C ILE A 329 2.64 4.31 -2.46
N ILE A 330 1.40 4.71 -2.14
CA ILE A 330 1.12 5.89 -1.30
C ILE A 330 1.86 5.79 0.04
N ILE A 331 1.81 4.63 0.70
CA ILE A 331 2.46 4.41 2.00
C ILE A 331 3.99 4.45 1.86
N ILE A 332 4.56 3.80 0.85
CA ILE A 332 6.02 3.83 0.60
C ILE A 332 6.48 5.27 0.37
N LEU A 333 5.77 6.03 -0.45
CA LEU A 333 6.10 7.42 -0.76
C LEU A 333 5.99 8.30 0.49
N ALA A 334 4.93 8.16 1.28
CA ALA A 334 4.75 8.90 2.52
C ALA A 334 5.91 8.65 3.50
N ILE A 335 6.33 7.39 3.67
CA ILE A 335 7.44 7.02 4.55
C ILE A 335 8.77 7.52 3.99
N LYS A 336 9.02 7.39 2.68
CA LYS A 336 10.23 7.92 2.05
C LYS A 336 10.31 9.44 2.13
N MET A 337 9.19 10.13 1.98
CA MET A 337 9.09 11.59 2.11
C MET A 337 9.46 11.99 3.53
N SER A 338 8.88 11.31 4.52
CA SER A 338 9.21 11.46 5.93
C SER A 338 10.70 11.26 6.22
N GLN A 339 11.35 10.25 5.61
CA GLN A 339 12.79 10.03 5.73
C GLN A 339 13.65 11.12 5.08
N LYS A 340 13.15 11.77 4.03
CA LYS A 340 13.84 12.86 3.32
C LYS A 340 13.65 14.22 4.00
N VAL A 341 12.53 14.42 4.71
CA VAL A 341 12.21 15.66 5.41
C VAL A 341 12.99 15.74 6.71
N GLN A 342 13.92 16.71 6.79
CA GLN A 342 14.62 17.05 8.02
C GLN A 342 13.99 18.26 8.68
N VAL A 343 13.74 18.18 9.98
CA VAL A 343 13.07 19.24 10.73
C VAL A 343 14.10 19.88 11.66
N GLY A 344 14.47 21.12 11.38
CA GLY A 344 15.37 21.90 12.20
C GLY A 344 14.78 22.26 13.56
N ASN A 345 15.63 22.57 14.53
CA ASN A 345 15.22 22.94 15.88
C ASN A 345 14.78 24.40 16.04
N LEU A 346 15.16 25.30 15.13
CA LEU A 346 14.63 26.65 15.08
C LEU A 346 13.49 26.67 14.08
N VAL A 347 12.30 27.02 14.54
CA VAL A 347 11.09 27.11 13.73
C VAL A 347 10.67 28.57 13.62
N THR A 348 10.29 28.99 12.42
CA THR A 348 9.74 30.30 12.13
C THR A 348 8.47 30.12 11.31
N LEU A 349 7.33 30.56 11.83
CA LEU A 349 6.11 30.69 11.05
C LEU A 349 5.97 32.12 10.54
N LEU A 350 5.48 32.19 9.32
CA LEU A 350 5.11 33.41 8.63
C LEU A 350 3.65 33.29 8.23
N ALA A 351 2.84 34.28 8.57
CA ALA A 351 1.44 34.29 8.18
C ALA A 351 1.09 35.62 7.50
N THR A 352 0.46 35.55 6.32
CA THR A 352 0.07 36.73 5.55
C THR A 352 -1.43 36.77 5.31
N THR A 353 -2.03 37.94 5.52
CA THR A 353 -3.37 38.23 5.02
C THR A 353 -3.25 38.52 3.51
N GLY A 354 -4.27 38.22 2.70
CA GLY A 354 -4.17 38.18 1.22
C GLY A 354 -3.67 39.43 0.48
N ASN A 355 -3.42 40.54 1.19
CA ASN A 355 -2.79 41.75 0.64
C ASN A 355 -1.28 41.86 0.95
N ASP A 356 -0.70 40.89 1.66
CA ASP A 356 0.74 40.73 1.86
C ASP A 356 1.47 41.93 2.51
N GLN A 357 0.76 42.92 3.07
CA GLN A 357 1.38 44.17 3.52
C GLN A 357 2.00 44.10 4.92
N ASP A 358 1.44 43.30 5.83
CA ASP A 358 1.98 43.11 7.18
C ASP A 358 1.95 41.62 7.57
N PRO A 359 3.04 40.88 7.32
CA PRO A 359 3.17 39.51 7.78
C PRO A 359 3.27 39.43 9.30
N ASP A 360 2.51 38.52 9.92
CA ASP A 360 2.74 38.13 11.30
C ASP A 360 3.80 37.02 11.35
N LEU A 361 4.64 37.07 12.38
CA LEU A 361 5.80 36.21 12.53
C LEU A 361 5.84 35.65 13.94
N VAL A 362 6.04 34.34 14.05
CA VAL A 362 6.41 33.70 15.31
C VAL A 362 7.63 32.82 15.10
N SER A 363 8.59 32.89 16.01
CA SER A 363 9.77 32.03 15.99
C SER A 363 9.95 31.37 17.34
N ALA A 364 10.23 30.06 17.32
CA ALA A 364 10.44 29.27 18.52
C ALA A 364 11.61 28.31 18.29
N ARG A 365 12.38 28.05 19.35
CA ARG A 365 13.31 26.93 19.35
C ARG A 365 12.63 25.74 20.02
N ILE A 366 12.55 24.65 19.27
CA ILE A 366 11.85 23.44 19.67
C ILE A 366 12.87 22.35 20.00
N SER A 367 12.76 21.80 21.21
CA SER A 367 13.52 20.65 21.65
C SER A 367 12.87 19.35 21.18
N GLY A 368 13.63 18.26 21.16
CA GLY A 368 13.09 16.95 20.81
C GLY A 368 13.53 16.43 19.45
N ASP A 369 12.96 15.29 19.07
CA ASP A 369 13.20 14.65 17.78
C ASP A 369 12.37 15.30 16.64
N SER A 370 12.51 14.84 15.40
CA SER A 370 11.81 15.44 14.26
C SER A 370 10.28 15.32 14.33
N ALA A 371 9.75 14.31 15.01
CA ALA A 371 8.32 14.14 15.16
C ALA A 371 7.76 15.10 16.22
N GLU A 372 8.45 15.23 17.36
CA GLU A 372 8.13 16.23 18.40
C GLU A 372 8.19 17.64 17.81
N ARG A 373 9.24 17.96 17.05
CA ARG A 373 9.40 19.26 16.39
C ARG A 373 8.27 19.61 15.43
N LEU A 374 7.74 18.64 14.68
CA LEU A 374 6.63 18.88 13.76
C LEU A 374 5.29 19.00 14.48
N LYS A 375 5.11 18.30 15.61
CA LYS A 375 3.93 18.48 16.45
C LYS A 375 3.91 19.90 17.03
N ASP A 376 5.01 20.31 17.63
CA ASP A 376 5.13 21.64 18.23
C ASP A 376 5.04 22.75 17.17
N LEU A 377 5.46 22.49 15.92
CA LEU A 377 5.22 23.37 14.77
C LEU A 377 3.71 23.57 14.51
N ALA A 378 2.90 22.51 14.58
CA ALA A 378 1.45 22.61 14.42
C ALA A 378 0.79 23.32 15.62
N ASP A 379 1.27 23.05 16.83
CA ASP A 379 0.81 23.75 18.04
C ASP A 379 1.12 25.26 17.95
N LEU A 380 2.30 25.62 17.43
CA LEU A 380 2.69 27.01 17.20
C LEU A 380 1.79 27.73 16.19
N LYS A 381 1.34 27.03 15.14
CA LYS A 381 0.33 27.57 14.20
C LYS A 381 -0.98 27.85 14.93
N THR A 382 -1.44 26.91 15.76
CA THR A 382 -2.68 27.08 16.52
C THR A 382 -2.60 28.28 17.44
N SER A 383 -1.50 28.42 18.19
CA SER A 383 -1.28 29.60 19.05
C SER A 383 -1.23 30.89 18.25
N LEU A 384 -0.58 30.93 17.08
CA LEU A 384 -0.57 32.12 16.22
C LEU A 384 -1.99 32.53 15.81
N LEU A 385 -2.82 31.57 15.41
CA LEU A 385 -4.21 31.83 15.01
C LEU A 385 -5.06 32.32 16.19
N GLU A 386 -4.92 31.69 17.35
CA GLU A 386 -5.67 32.05 18.57
C GLU A 386 -5.27 33.42 19.12
N GLU A 387 -3.97 33.74 19.16
CA GLU A 387 -3.46 35.00 19.70
C GLU A 387 -3.75 36.19 18.79
N THR A 388 -3.65 36.00 17.48
CA THR A 388 -3.85 37.10 16.52
C THR A 388 -5.31 37.30 16.15
N GLY A 389 -6.14 36.24 16.22
CA GLY A 389 -7.54 36.27 15.80
C GLY A 389 -7.73 36.62 14.32
N LYS A 390 -6.68 36.53 13.50
CA LYS A 390 -6.70 36.87 12.08
C LYS A 390 -6.93 35.62 11.23
N ASP A 391 -7.63 35.81 10.11
CA ASP A 391 -7.74 34.80 9.06
C ASP A 391 -6.64 35.03 8.03
N TYR A 392 -5.67 34.13 7.98
CA TYR A 392 -4.52 34.23 7.10
C TYR A 392 -4.78 33.51 5.78
N ALA A 393 -4.47 34.18 4.68
CA ALA A 393 -4.53 33.59 3.35
C ALA A 393 -3.38 32.60 3.14
N ASN A 394 -2.22 32.83 3.75
CA ASN A 394 -1.06 31.95 3.66
C ASN A 394 -0.38 31.81 5.03
N ILE A 395 0.03 30.60 5.37
CA ILE A 395 0.88 30.33 6.53
C ILE A 395 2.04 29.43 6.08
N TYR A 396 3.27 29.91 6.21
CA TYR A 396 4.48 29.18 5.86
C TYR A 396 5.34 28.93 7.08
N GLY A 397 5.71 27.67 7.31
CA GLY A 397 6.66 27.28 8.34
C GLY A 397 8.04 27.00 7.78
N PHE A 398 9.07 27.62 8.36
CA PHE A 398 10.46 27.37 8.05
C PHE A 398 11.13 26.74 9.25
N THR A 399 11.99 25.74 9.01
CA THR A 399 12.81 25.15 10.07
C THR A 399 14.29 25.24 9.71
N PHE A 400 15.12 25.50 10.72
CA PHE A 400 16.56 25.70 10.59
C PHE A 400 17.31 24.87 11.62
N GLU A 401 18.49 24.38 11.24
CA GLU A 401 19.41 23.70 12.14
C GLU A 401 20.81 24.25 11.87
N LYS A 402 21.43 24.85 12.89
CA LYS A 402 22.74 25.51 12.78
C LYS A 402 22.82 26.59 11.69
N GLY A 403 21.72 27.32 11.48
CA GLY A 403 21.62 28.38 10.46
C GLY A 403 21.23 27.87 9.06
N ASP A 404 21.35 26.57 8.79
CA ASP A 404 20.88 26.00 7.54
C ASP A 404 19.39 25.72 7.58
N ARG A 405 18.65 26.20 6.58
CA ARG A 405 17.25 25.80 6.40
C ARG A 405 17.17 24.29 6.13
N LYS A 406 16.31 23.60 6.88
CA LYS A 406 16.06 22.14 6.75
C LYS A 406 14.72 21.83 6.11
N LEU A 407 13.68 22.60 6.43
CA LEU A 407 12.34 22.40 5.88
C LEU A 407 11.66 23.73 5.65
N CYS A 408 10.86 23.79 4.59
CA CYS A 408 9.82 24.79 4.41
C CYS A 408 8.51 24.02 4.20
N VAL A 409 7.44 24.40 4.88
CA VAL A 409 6.11 23.82 4.75
C VAL A 409 5.09 24.91 4.52
N ASP A 410 4.19 24.70 3.59
CA ASP A 410 2.91 25.40 3.57
C ASP A 410 2.02 24.75 4.63
N MET A 411 1.53 25.60 5.51
CA MET A 411 0.70 25.28 6.67
C MET A 411 -0.63 26.02 6.60
N THR A 412 -1.02 26.56 5.45
CA THR A 412 -2.31 27.23 5.25
C THR A 412 -3.44 26.24 5.48
N LEU A 413 -3.31 25.04 4.91
CA LEU A 413 -4.23 23.92 5.14
C LEU A 413 -3.92 23.20 6.47
N PRO A 414 -4.83 22.34 6.98
CA PRO A 414 -4.57 21.50 8.15
C PRO A 414 -3.40 20.50 7.98
N VAL A 415 -2.89 20.34 6.76
CA VAL A 415 -1.83 19.41 6.39
C VAL A 415 -0.55 20.20 6.15
N LEU A 416 0.56 19.68 6.65
CA LEU A 416 1.88 20.24 6.37
C LEU A 416 2.32 19.83 4.96
N ILE A 417 2.53 20.80 4.09
CA ILE A 417 2.94 20.56 2.69
C ILE A 417 4.38 21.01 2.50
N PRO A 418 5.36 20.09 2.43
CA PRO A 418 6.75 20.47 2.19
C PRO A 418 6.92 21.19 0.86
N ILE A 419 7.47 22.40 0.91
CA ILE A 419 7.78 23.22 -0.26
C ILE A 419 9.18 22.88 -0.75
N LYS A 420 9.30 22.67 -2.08
CA LYS A 420 10.57 22.34 -2.74
C LYS A 420 11.61 23.46 -2.58
N GLY A 421 12.89 23.07 -2.56
CA GLY A 421 14.01 23.93 -2.15
C GLY A 421 14.14 25.27 -2.86
N GLU A 422 13.89 25.35 -4.17
CA GLU A 422 13.95 26.61 -4.93
C GLU A 422 12.81 27.57 -4.56
N ILE A 423 11.57 27.06 -4.55
CA ILE A 423 10.40 27.85 -4.14
C ILE A 423 10.55 28.29 -2.68
N ALA A 424 10.98 27.37 -1.81
CA ALA A 424 11.28 27.69 -0.42
C ALA A 424 12.38 28.77 -0.32
N ALA A 425 13.43 28.72 -1.16
CA ALA A 425 14.51 29.72 -1.20
C ALA A 425 13.96 31.10 -1.55
N THR A 426 13.14 31.18 -2.60
CA THR A 426 12.48 32.42 -3.02
C THR A 426 11.56 32.95 -1.94
N LEU A 427 10.73 32.10 -1.33
CA LEU A 427 9.84 32.50 -0.22
C LEU A 427 10.64 33.04 0.97
N TRP A 428 11.71 32.35 1.37
CA TRP A 428 12.58 32.79 2.46
C TRP A 428 13.31 34.10 2.14
N ALA A 429 13.82 34.26 0.92
CA ALA A 429 14.51 35.49 0.51
C ALA A 429 13.56 36.70 0.53
N ASN A 430 12.35 36.54 -0.03
CA ASN A 430 11.32 37.58 -0.01
C ASN A 430 10.87 37.92 1.42
N PHE A 431 10.84 36.92 2.31
CA PHE A 431 10.46 37.07 3.71
C PHE A 431 11.53 37.73 4.56
N SER A 432 12.76 37.22 4.52
CA SER A 432 13.88 37.73 5.32
C SER A 432 14.20 39.19 4.99
N ALA A 433 13.96 39.62 3.75
CA ALA A 433 14.05 41.03 3.35
C ALA A 433 13.05 41.97 4.08
N ARG A 434 12.01 41.43 4.72
CA ARG A 434 11.01 42.20 5.48
C ARG A 434 11.31 42.28 6.97
N PHE A 435 12.28 41.50 7.46
CA PHE A 435 12.62 41.40 8.88
C PHE A 435 14.14 41.42 9.08
N ASP A 436 14.70 42.60 9.34
CA ASP A 436 16.14 42.82 9.41
C ASP A 436 16.86 41.84 10.37
N PHE A 437 16.23 41.48 11.49
CA PHE A 437 16.80 40.58 12.51
C PHE A 437 16.95 39.12 12.05
N LEU A 438 16.37 38.72 10.91
CA LEU A 438 16.55 37.39 10.33
C LEU A 438 17.74 37.32 9.36
N THR A 439 18.29 38.47 8.98
CA THR A 439 19.44 38.58 8.05
C THR A 439 20.77 38.86 8.76
N SER A 440 20.71 39.19 10.05
CA SER A 440 21.84 39.39 10.98
C SER A 440 22.19 38.11 11.71
#